data_AF-F7Y9F8-F1
#
_entry.id   AF-F7Y9F8-F1
#
_cell.length_a   1.000
_cell.length_b   1.000
_cell.length_c   1.000
_cell.angle_alpha   90.00
_cell.angle_beta   90.00
_cell.angle_gamma   90.00
#
_symmetry.space_group_name_H-M   'P 1'
#
loop_
_entity.id
_entity.type
_entity.pdbx_description
1 polymer ?
#
loop_
_entity_poly.entity_id
_entity_poly.type
_entity_poly.pdbx_seq_one_letter_code
_entity_poly.pdbx_strand_id
1 'polypeptide(L)' 'MLVGSVADAATALRQQWPDKTSPGYLDAARLVRLAVEGSCCPRTAFEAFIRAAGQQGILVARRRSRAHDWLDAAARP' A
#
# COMPACT_ATOMS: atom_id res chain seq x y z
N MET A 1 -1.60 -8.01 5.14
CA MET A 1 -2.89 -7.78 4.44
C MET A 1 -2.61 -7.36 3.02
N LEU A 2 -3.40 -7.80 2.04
CA LEU A 2 -3.30 -7.28 0.67
C LEU A 2 -4.07 -5.97 0.58
N VAL A 3 -3.45 -4.93 0.02
CA VAL A 3 -4.06 -3.61 -0.12
C VAL A 3 -4.24 -3.33 -1.60
N GLY A 4 -5.49 -3.29 -2.08
CA GLY A 4 -5.81 -3.03 -3.50
C GLY A 4 -6.57 -1.73 -3.73
N SER A 5 -7.06 -1.09 -2.66
CA SER A 5 -7.87 0.12 -2.72
C SER A 5 -7.54 1.08 -1.57
N VAL A 6 -8.04 2.31 -1.67
CA VAL A 6 -7.90 3.31 -0.59
C VAL A 6 -8.69 2.90 0.66
N ALA A 7 -9.82 2.18 0.51
CA ALA A 7 -10.56 1.62 1.63
C ALA A 7 -9.74 0.54 2.37
N ASP A 8 -9.03 -0.32 1.63
CA ASP A 8 -8.08 -1.26 2.22
C ASP A 8 -6.93 -0.53 2.92
N ALA A 9 -6.42 0.55 2.31
CA ALA A 9 -5.35 1.35 2.91
C ALA A 9 -5.79 1.99 4.24
N ALA A 10 -7.03 2.49 4.31
CA ALA A 10 -7.63 3.03 5.54
C ALA A 10 -7.78 1.95 6.63
N THR A 11 -8.03 0.71 6.22
CA THR A 11 -8.06 -0.44 7.13
C THR A 11 -6.65 -0.82 7.59
N ALA A 12 -5.69 -0.84 6.67
CA ALA A 12 -4.29 -1.14 6.96
C ALA A 12 -3.64 -0.10 7.89
N LEU A 13 -4.01 1.19 7.80
CA LEU A 13 -3.53 2.24 8.72
C LEU A 13 -4.00 2.03 10.17
N ARG A 14 -5.15 1.37 10.37
CA ARG A 14 -5.68 1.03 11.71
C ARG A 14 -4.98 -0.19 12.34
N GLN A 15 -4.25 -0.97 11.55
CA GLN A 15 -3.50 -2.13 12.02
C GLN A 15 -2.24 -1.71 12.78
N GLN A 16 -1.41 -2.70 13.12
CA GLN A 16 -0.10 -2.47 13.73
C GLN A 16 0.84 -1.81 12.72
N TRP A 17 1.42 -0.67 13.11
CA TRP A 17 2.49 0.01 12.39
C TRP A 17 3.68 0.18 13.35
N PRO A 18 4.92 0.04 12.87
CA PRO A 18 6.12 0.23 13.69
C PRO A 18 6.18 1.60 14.36
N ASP A 19 5.88 2.67 13.62
CA ASP A 19 5.88 4.03 14.14
C ASP A 19 4.68 4.84 13.62
N LYS A 20 3.68 5.06 14.48
CA LYS A 20 2.50 5.87 14.13
C LYS A 20 2.71 7.38 14.29
N THR A 21 3.88 7.80 14.77
CA THR A 21 4.23 9.22 14.98
C THR A 21 5.08 9.78 13.85
N SER A 22 5.64 8.91 13.01
CA SER A 22 6.36 9.28 11.80
C SER A 22 5.56 10.26 10.94
N PRO A 23 6.18 11.35 10.45
CA PRO A 23 5.51 12.32 9.59
C PRO A 23 4.96 11.67 8.31
N GLY A 24 5.67 10.68 7.77
CA GLY A 24 5.20 9.92 6.61
C GLY A 24 3.93 9.12 6.89
N TYR A 25 3.79 8.55 8.09
CA TYR A 25 2.55 7.88 8.50
C TYR A 25 1.40 8.86 8.66
N LEU A 26 1.63 9.99 9.34
CA LEU A 26 0.60 11.00 9.58
C LEU A 26 0.08 11.61 8.27
N ASP A 27 0.98 11.93 7.35
CA ASP A 27 0.61 12.44 6.02
C ASP A 27 -0.16 11.39 5.21
N ALA A 28 0.32 10.14 5.18
CA ALA A 28 -0.38 9.05 4.52
C ALA A 28 -1.78 8.83 5.11
N ALA A 29 -1.92 8.86 6.43
CA ALA A 29 -3.21 8.69 7.11
C ALA A 29 -4.18 9.82 6.78
N ARG A 30 -3.69 11.06 6.75
CA ARG A 30 -4.49 12.23 6.36
C ARG A 30 -4.97 12.13 4.91
N LEU A 31 -4.08 11.81 3.98
CA LEU A 31 -4.41 11.71 2.56
C LEU A 31 -5.37 10.56 2.27
N VAL A 32 -5.17 9.39 2.90
CA VAL A 32 -6.07 8.24 2.77
C VAL A 32 -7.46 8.59 3.28
N ARG A 33 -7.56 9.27 4.42
CA ARG A 33 -8.86 9.71 4.95
C ARG A 33 -9.58 10.67 3.98
N LEU A 34 -8.88 11.69 3.48
CA LEU A 34 -9.45 12.64 2.50
C LEU A 34 -9.89 11.95 1.22
N ALA A 35 -9.18 10.90 0.78
CA ALA A 35 -9.53 10.14 -0.41
C ALA A 35 -10.75 9.24 -0.19
N VAL A 36 -10.94 8.68 1.02
CA VAL A 36 -12.18 7.96 1.39
C VAL A 36 -13.37 8.92 1.44
N GLU A 37 -13.18 10.15 1.91
CA GLU A 37 -14.19 11.22 1.94
C GLU A 37 -14.46 11.83 0.54
N GLY A 38 -13.75 11.40 -0.50
CA GLY A 38 -13.95 11.86 -1.88
C GLY A 38 -13.32 13.23 -2.21
N SER A 39 -12.54 13.79 -1.29
CA SER A 39 -11.93 15.12 -1.43
C SER A 39 -10.48 15.09 -1.98
N CYS A 40 -9.88 13.91 -2.11
CA CYS A 40 -8.50 13.72 -2.59
C CYS A 40 -8.44 12.62 -3.65
N CYS A 41 -7.50 12.77 -4.59
CA CYS A 41 -7.21 11.75 -5.60
C CYS A 41 -6.77 10.42 -4.95
N PRO A 42 -7.49 9.31 -5.17
CA PRO A 42 -7.15 7.99 -4.60
C PRO A 42 -5.71 7.55 -4.87
N ARG A 43 -5.21 7.84 -6.07
CA ARG A 43 -3.84 7.52 -6.49
C ARG A 43 -2.80 8.19 -5.60
N THR A 44 -2.93 9.48 -5.33
CA THR A 44 -1.98 10.26 -4.52
C THR A 44 -1.95 9.76 -3.07
N ALA A 45 -3.13 9.47 -2.51
CA ALA A 45 -3.24 8.88 -1.19
C ALA A 45 -2.57 7.50 -1.11
N PHE A 46 -2.73 6.68 -2.15
CA PHE A 46 -2.13 5.35 -2.21
C PHE A 46 -0.61 5.40 -2.36
N GLU A 47 -0.09 6.32 -3.17
CA GLU A 47 1.36 6.52 -3.31
C GLU A 47 2.01 6.98 -1.99
N ALA A 48 1.38 7.90 -1.25
CA ALA A 48 1.83 8.31 0.06
C ALA A 48 1.83 7.13 1.07
N PHE A 49 0.79 6.31 1.03
CA PHE A 49 0.69 5.09 1.84
C PHE A 49 1.82 4.09 1.55
N ILE A 50 2.11 3.82 0.27
CA ILE A 50 3.19 2.91 -0.15
C ILE A 50 4.55 3.45 0.34
N ARG A 51 4.79 4.77 0.21
CA ARG A 51 6.01 5.40 0.69
C ARG A 51 6.18 5.25 2.20
N ALA A 52 5.14 5.53 2.98
CA ALA A 52 5.17 5.38 4.43
C ALA A 52 5.41 3.91 4.84
N ALA A 53 4.74 2.96 4.19
CA ALA A 53 4.94 1.53 4.43
C ALA A 53 6.37 1.07 4.08
N GLY A 54 6.95 1.62 3.01
CA GLY A 54 8.33 1.36 2.61
C GLY A 54 9.34 1.93 3.60
N GLN A 55 9.14 3.17 4.06
CA GLN A 55 10.00 3.82 5.06
C GLN A 55 10.03 3.06 6.40
N GLN A 56 8.93 2.41 6.76
CA GLN A 56 8.82 1.60 7.99
C GLN A 56 9.12 0.11 7.78
N GLY A 57 9.53 -0.28 6.56
CA GLY A 57 9.93 -1.66 6.27
C GLY A 57 8.80 -2.69 6.30
N ILE A 58 7.53 -2.25 6.29
CA ILE A 58 6.36 -3.15 6.32
C ILE A 58 5.77 -3.41 4.93
N LEU A 59 6.32 -2.77 3.88
CA LEU A 59 5.92 -3.00 2.51
C LEU A 59 6.46 -4.34 2.01
N VAL A 60 5.60 -5.34 1.93
CA VAL A 60 5.92 -6.65 1.34
C VAL A 60 5.45 -6.68 -0.10
N ALA A 61 6.40 -6.86 -1.03
CA ALA A 61 6.06 -7.07 -2.44
C ALA A 61 5.17 -8.32 -2.57
N ARG A 62 4.06 -8.21 -3.31
CA ARG A 62 3.19 -9.35 -3.56
C ARG A 62 4.01 -10.44 -4.25
N ARG A 63 4.08 -11.63 -3.64
CA ARG A 63 4.73 -12.79 -4.25
C ARG A 63 4.07 -13.06 -5.61
N ARG A 64 4.88 -13.21 -6.66
CA ARG A 64 4.39 -13.58 -8.00
C ARG A 64 3.53 -14.84 -7.87
N SER A 65 2.42 -14.86 -8.59
CA SER A 65 1.56 -16.05 -8.61
C SER A 65 2.28 -17.17 -9.35
N ARG A 66 2.00 -18.42 -8.99
CA ARG A 66 2.53 -19.62 -9.66
C ARG A 66 2.23 -19.64 -11.17
N ALA A 67 1.13 -18.99 -11.58
CA ALA A 67 0.79 -18.80 -12.98
C ALA A 67 1.79 -17.88 -13.71
N HIS A 68 2.32 -16.86 -13.03
CA HIS A 68 3.35 -15.99 -13.57
C HIS A 68 4.67 -16.74 -13.73
N ASP A 69 5.05 -17.57 -12.74
CA ASP A 69 6.25 -18.41 -12.82
C ASP A 69 6.16 -19.43 -13.97
N TRP A 70 4.97 -19.98 -14.22
CA TRP A 70 4.74 -20.89 -15.34
C TRP A 70 4.84 -20.18 -16.69
N LEU A 71 4.30 -18.96 -16.82
CA LEU A 71 4.44 -18.14 -18.02
C LEU A 71 5.91 -17.76 -18.29
N ASP A 72 6.66 -17.36 -17.25
CA ASP A 72 8.10 -17.07 -17.34
C ASP A 72 8.89 -18.32 -17.77
N ALA A 73 8.50 -19.51 -17.31
CA ALA A 73 9.14 -20.77 -17.71
C ALA A 73 8.81 -21.15 -19.17
N ALA A 74 7.56 -20.94 -19.62
CA ALA A 74 7.12 -21.24 -20.98
C ALA A 74 7.68 -20.24 -22.02
N ALA A 75 8.02 -19.02 -21.60
CA ALA A 75 8.56 -17.97 -22.47
C ALA A 75 10.09 -18.04 -22.65
N ARG A 76 10.79 -18.94 -21.96
CA ARG A 76 12.24 -19.15 -22.13
C ARG A 76 12.49 -20.05 -23.35
N PRO A 77 13.31 -19.63 -24.34
CA PRO A 77 13.58 -20.38 -25.56
C PRO A 77 14.40 -21.65 -25.31
#